data_AF-Q9U932-F1
#
_entry.id   AF-Q9U932-F1
#
_cell.length_a   1.000
_cell.length_b   1.000
_cell.length_c   1.000
_cell.angle_alpha   90.00
_cell.angle_beta   90.00
_cell.angle_gamma   90.00
#
_symmetry.space_group_name_H-M   'P 1'
#
loop_
_entity.id
_entity.type
_entity.pdbx_description
1 polymer ?
#
loop_
_entity_poly.entity_id
_entity_poly.type
_entity_poly.pdbx_seq_one_letter_code
_entity_poly.pdbx_strand_id
1 'polypeptide(L)' 'AGLKNIVSQNSANPVLRAIQVAFEMRKFASQQEFCGSGEIIVKIGVHYGNVIAGVIGYHKPQFSLI' A
#
# COMPACT_ATOMS: atom_id res chain seq x y z
N ALA A 1 14.16 -17.19 11.78
CA ALA A 1 15.09 -16.38 10.95
C ALA A 1 14.64 -16.48 9.50
N GLY A 2 14.11 -15.40 8.90
CA GLY A 2 13.55 -15.53 7.54
C GLY A 2 12.90 -14.27 7.01
N LEU A 3 13.68 -13.22 6.79
CA LEU A 3 13.39 -12.14 5.82
C LEU A 3 14.62 -11.24 5.56
N LYS A 4 15.84 -11.72 5.81
CA LYS A 4 17.04 -10.86 5.71
C LYS A 4 17.67 -10.85 4.30
N ASN A 5 17.34 -11.81 3.43
CA ASN A 5 18.08 -12.05 2.19
C ASN A 5 17.34 -11.75 0.87
N ILE A 6 16.08 -11.29 0.90
CA ILE A 6 15.35 -10.94 -0.34
C ILE A 6 15.33 -9.42 -0.59
N VAL A 7 15.52 -8.61 0.45
CA VAL A 7 15.47 -7.13 0.35
C VAL A 7 16.66 -6.55 -0.43
N SER A 8 17.71 -7.34 -0.68
CA SER A 8 18.98 -6.85 -1.23
C SER A 8 19.08 -6.73 -2.75
N GLN A 9 18.02 -6.96 -3.56
CA GLN A 9 18.20 -7.03 -5.03
C GLN A 9 17.29 -6.10 -5.86
N ASN A 10 16.47 -5.25 -5.23
CA ASN A 10 15.72 -4.24 -5.98
C ASN A 10 15.76 -2.90 -5.25
N SER A 11 16.77 -2.09 -5.56
CA SER A 11 17.10 -0.78 -4.97
C SER A 11 16.13 0.35 -5.37
N ALA A 12 14.89 0.02 -5.71
CA ALA A 12 13.89 1.02 -6.07
C ALA A 12 13.43 1.77 -4.82
N ASN A 13 13.52 3.10 -4.87
CA ASN A 13 13.11 3.98 -3.77
C ASN A 13 11.66 3.67 -3.36
N PRO A 14 11.40 3.33 -2.08
CA PRO A 14 10.08 2.90 -1.62
C PRO A 14 9.01 3.99 -1.75
N VAL A 15 9.40 5.26 -1.64
CA VAL A 15 8.50 6.40 -1.84
C VAL A 15 8.05 6.48 -3.29
N LEU A 16 8.99 6.34 -4.24
CA LEU A 16 8.64 6.32 -5.67
C LEU A 16 7.69 5.17 -6.01
N ARG A 17 7.93 3.98 -5.42
CA ARG A 17 7.04 2.84 -5.60
C ARG A 17 5.63 3.09 -5.05
N ALA A 18 5.52 3.68 -3.87
CA ALA A 18 4.22 4.01 -3.29
C ALA A 18 3.46 5.05 -4.15
N ILE A 19 4.16 6.06 -4.66
CA ILE A 19 3.60 7.06 -5.57
C ILE A 19 3.14 6.41 -6.88
N GLN A 20 3.96 5.54 -7.48
CA GLN A 20 3.60 4.84 -8.72
C GLN A 20 2.35 3.96 -8.51
N VAL A 21 2.29 3.23 -7.41
CA VAL A 21 1.10 2.44 -7.06
C VAL A 21 -0.13 3.33 -6.92
N ALA A 22 -0.02 4.51 -6.28
CA ALA A 22 -1.14 5.44 -6.17
C ALA A 22 -1.67 5.89 -7.54
N PHE A 23 -0.79 6.21 -8.50
CA PHE A 23 -1.21 6.58 -9.85
C PHE A 23 -1.87 5.42 -10.60
N GLU A 24 -1.29 4.23 -10.54
CA GLU A 24 -1.87 3.05 -11.19
C GLU A 24 -3.20 2.63 -10.55
N MET A 25 -3.35 2.75 -9.22
CA MET A 25 -4.63 2.53 -8.54
C MET A 25 -5.71 3.49 -9.00
N ARG A 26 -5.39 4.79 -9.14
CA ARG A 26 -6.34 5.77 -9.65
C ARG A 26 -6.76 5.45 -11.08
N LYS A 27 -5.80 5.13 -11.94
CA LYS A 27 -6.06 4.74 -13.32
C LYS A 27 -6.92 3.48 -13.39
N PHE A 28 -6.60 2.47 -12.59
CA PHE A 28 -7.38 1.23 -12.53
C PHE A 28 -8.81 1.50 -12.07
N ALA A 29 -9.00 2.28 -11.01
CA ALA A 29 -10.31 2.66 -10.50
C ALA A 29 -11.14 3.42 -11.56
N SER A 30 -10.51 4.33 -12.32
CA SER A 30 -11.19 5.07 -13.39
C SER A 30 -11.68 4.20 -14.55
N GLN A 31 -11.15 2.98 -14.67
CA GLN A 31 -11.55 2.02 -15.70
C GLN A 31 -12.68 1.10 -15.23
N GLN A 32 -13.02 1.14 -13.93
CA GLN A 32 -14.09 0.31 -13.37
C GLN A 32 -15.36 1.12 -13.22
N GLU A 33 -16.50 0.46 -13.45
CA GLU A 33 -17.82 0.97 -13.11
C GLU A 33 -18.40 0.17 -11.95
N PHE A 34 -19.05 0.86 -11.02
CA PHE A 34 -19.72 0.20 -9.92
C PHE A 34 -21.23 0.10 -10.19
N CYS A 35 -21.69 -1.08 -10.60
CA CYS A 35 -23.12 -1.41 -10.75
C CYS A 35 -23.93 -0.34 -11.53
N GLY A 36 -23.35 0.26 -12.58
CA GLY A 36 -24.00 1.29 -13.39
C GLY A 36 -24.05 2.70 -12.78
N SER A 37 -23.39 2.92 -11.64
CA SER A 37 -23.29 4.24 -10.98
C SER A 37 -22.17 5.13 -11.54
N GLY A 38 -21.55 4.73 -12.65
CA GLY A 38 -20.44 5.43 -13.29
C GLY A 38 -19.07 5.01 -12.76
N GLU A 39 -18.06 5.81 -13.15
CA GLU A 39 -16.65 5.62 -12.81
C GLU A 39 -16.40 5.63 -11.29
N ILE A 40 -15.53 4.75 -10.81
CA ILE A 40 -15.04 4.78 -9.42
C ILE A 40 -14.00 5.89 -9.25
N ILE A 41 -14.38 6.97 -8.57
CA ILE A 41 -13.50 8.11 -8.28
C ILE A 41 -12.80 7.90 -6.92
N VAL A 42 -11.46 7.83 -6.93
CA VAL A 42 -10.63 7.67 -5.72
C VAL A 42 -9.72 8.88 -5.47
N LYS A 43 -9.55 9.25 -4.19
CA LYS A 43 -8.55 10.22 -3.72
C LYS A 43 -7.53 9.48 -2.84
N ILE A 44 -6.25 9.55 -3.18
CA ILE A 44 -5.19 8.81 -2.50
C ILE A 44 -4.22 9.79 -1.84
N GLY A 45 -4.13 9.76 -0.52
CA GLY A 45 -3.13 10.48 0.25
C GLY A 45 -1.89 9.62 0.49
N VAL A 46 -0.70 10.19 0.34
CA VAL A 46 0.58 9.53 0.60
C VAL A 46 1.38 10.37 1.58
N HIS A 47 1.89 9.73 2.63
CA HIS A 47 2.75 10.35 3.63
C HIS A 47 4.00 9.48 3.85
N TYR A 48 5.13 10.12 4.19
CA TYR A 48 6.39 9.46 4.52
C TYR A 48 6.93 9.99 5.84
N GLY A 49 7.32 9.06 6.72
CA GLY A 49 7.86 9.33 8.04
C GLY A 49 8.15 8.04 8.80
N ASN A 50 8.68 8.17 10.01
CA ASN A 50 8.90 7.03 10.89
C ASN A 50 7.57 6.50 11.41
N VAL A 51 7.47 5.18 11.57
CA VAL A 51 6.27 4.48 12.10
C VAL A 51 6.69 3.39 13.06
N ILE A 52 5.82 3.01 13.99
CA ILE A 52 6.00 1.84 14.84
C ILE A 52 5.24 0.67 14.21
N ALA A 53 5.96 -0.39 13.84
CA ALA A 53 5.38 -1.58 13.23
C ALA A 53 5.36 -2.76 14.20
N GLY A 54 4.24 -3.48 14.29
CA GLY A 54 4.10 -4.60 15.22
C GLY A 54 2.92 -5.51 14.92
N VAL A 55 2.66 -6.45 15.83
CA VAL A 55 1.50 -7.34 15.77
C VAL A 55 0.62 -7.05 16.98
N ILE A 56 -0.67 -6.83 16.74
CA ILE A 56 -1.67 -6.56 17.77
C ILE A 56 -2.61 -7.77 17.84
N GLY A 57 -3.04 -8.12 19.05
CA GLY A 57 -4.04 -9.17 19.30
C GLY A 57 -3.40 -10.53 19.62
N TYR A 58 -3.80 -11.11 20.76
CA TYR A 58 -3.28 -12.41 21.22
C TYR A 58 -3.93 -13.59 20.48
N HIS A 59 -5.26 -13.64 20.41
CA HIS A 59 -6.00 -14.74 19.76
C HIS A 59 -6.23 -14.53 18.26
N LYS A 60 -6.10 -13.29 17.76
CA LYS A 60 -6.24 -12.94 16.35
C LYS A 60 -5.16 -11.91 15.98
N PRO A 61 -3.91 -12.36 15.78
CA PRO A 61 -2.80 -11.45 15.50
C PRO A 61 -2.99 -10.74 14.16
N GLN A 62 -2.81 -9.41 14.16
CA GLN A 62 -2.83 -8.57 12.97
C GLN A 62 -1.60 -7.68 12.93
N PHE A 63 -0.91 -7.65 11.78
CA PHE A 63 0.16 -6.68 11.57
C PHE A 63 -0.42 -5.28 11.47
N SER A 64 0.13 -4.36 12.25
CA SER A 64 -0.35 -3.00 12.37
C SER A 64 0.81 -2.01 12.34
N LEU A 65 0.51 -0.83 11.82
CA LEU A 65 1.38 0.34 11.83
C LEU A 65 0.69 1.38 12.71
N ILE A 66 1.42 1.90 13.69
CA ILE A 66 1.01 3.00 14.58
C ILE A 66 1.93 4.19 14.34
#